data_AF-A0A9E2IAN6-F1
#
_entry.id   AF-A0A9E2IAN6-F1
#
_cell.length_a   1.000
_cell.length_b   1.000
_cell.length_c   1.000
_cell.angle_alpha   90.00
_cell.angle_beta   90.00
_cell.angle_gamma   90.00
#
_symmetry.space_group_name_H-M   'P 1'
#
loop_
_entity.id
_entity.type
_entity.pdbx_description
1 polymer ?
#
loop_
_entity_poly.entity_id
_entity_poly.type
_entity_poly.pdbx_seq_one_letter_code
_entity_poly.pdbx_strand_id
1 'polypeptide(L)'
;MPNHIHGIIIINNPVGTGHALSFNKNTKNNNLSDIIGSFKSAASKQISQLNNISFVWQRSFHDHIIRTTHSLKNIREYIINNPGTWDNDENNIVNYCIKGKACLAPTGQLQ
;
A
#
# COMPACT_ATOMS: atom_id res chain seq x y z
N MET A 1 2.20 1.25 -8.55
CA MET A 1 1.31 1.27 -9.74
C MET A 1 0.25 2.34 -9.53
N PRO A 2 -0.49 2.78 -10.56
CA PRO A 2 -1.47 3.85 -10.43
C PRO A 2 -2.59 3.60 -9.40
N ASN A 3 -2.97 2.34 -9.15
CA ASN A 3 -4.06 2.00 -8.21
C ASN A 3 -3.61 1.34 -6.90
N HIS A 4 -2.36 0.91 -6.76
CA HIS A 4 -1.84 0.30 -5.55
C HIS A 4 -0.32 0.42 -5.40
N ILE A 5 0.16 0.17 -4.19
CA ILE A 5 1.57 0.19 -3.82
C ILE A 5 1.98 -1.17 -3.25
N HIS A 6 3.23 -1.56 -3.52
CA HIS A 6 3.91 -2.63 -2.80
C HIS A 6 5.10 -2.05 -2.06
N GLY A 7 5.35 -2.57 -0.87
CA GLY A 7 6.47 -2.15 -0.04
C GLY A 7 6.98 -3.31 0.80
N ILE A 8 8.26 -3.24 1.17
CA ILE A 8 8.88 -4.16 2.12
C ILE A 8 9.09 -3.39 3.41
N ILE A 9 8.55 -3.91 4.51
CA ILE A 9 8.71 -3.33 5.84
C ILE A 9 9.59 -4.27 6.66
N ILE A 10 10.63 -3.72 7.26
CA ILE A 10 11.49 -4.42 8.21
C ILE A 10 11.15 -3.87 9.60
N ILE A 11 10.52 -4.71 10.42
CA ILE A 11 10.17 -4.34 11.80
C ILE A 11 11.27 -4.88 12.70
N ASN A 12 12.21 -4.00 13.07
CA ASN A 12 13.20 -4.29 14.09
C ASN A 12 12.64 -3.82 15.44
N ASN A 13 12.72 -4.65 16.49
CA ASN A 13 12.41 -4.18 17.83
C ASN A 13 13.40 -3.06 18.21
N PRO A 14 12.93 -1.88 18.69
CA PRO A 14 13.83 -0.78 19.00
C PRO A 14 14.69 -1.10 20.22
N VAL A 15 16.02 -1.06 20.02
CA VAL A 15 16.97 -0.65 21.06
C VAL A 15 16.65 0.80 21.43
N GLY A 16 16.58 1.07 22.73
CA GLY A 16 15.94 2.28 23.26
C GLY A 16 16.69 3.57 22.93
N THR A 17 16.08 4.42 22.12
CA THR A 17 16.27 5.89 22.11
C THR A 17 14.99 6.51 21.58
N GLY A 18 13.98 6.59 22.45
CA GLY A 18 12.74 7.32 22.18
C GLY A 18 12.95 8.79 22.49
N HIS A 19 12.99 9.65 21.47
CA HIS A 19 12.81 11.08 21.67
C HIS A 19 11.32 11.35 21.94
N ALA A 20 11.00 11.48 23.22
CA ALA A 20 9.90 12.24 23.81
C ALA A 20 8.51 12.15 23.15
N LEU A 21 7.78 11.07 23.43
CA LEU A 21 6.33 11.12 23.69
C LEU A 21 6.04 10.04 24.75
N SER A 22 5.12 10.30 25.67
CA SER A 22 4.65 9.37 26.71
C SER A 22 4.21 8.03 26.12
N PHE A 23 5.17 7.16 25.86
CA PHE A 23 4.94 5.76 25.55
C PHE A 23 4.62 5.09 26.88
N ASN A 24 3.33 4.96 27.15
CA ASN A 24 2.83 4.06 28.18
C ASN A 24 3.42 2.67 27.86
N LYS A 25 4.44 2.29 28.63
CA LYS A 25 5.38 1.19 28.34
C LYS A 25 4.74 -0.20 28.45
N ASN A 26 3.42 -0.27 28.54
CA ASN A 26 2.67 -1.47 28.91
C ASN A 26 1.73 -2.03 27.83
N THR A 27 1.40 -1.32 26.75
CA THR A 27 0.46 -1.86 25.73
C THR A 27 0.59 -1.21 24.36
N LYS A 28 1.60 -1.59 23.56
CA LYS A 28 1.46 -1.55 22.10
C LYS A 28 2.50 -2.48 21.50
N ASN A 29 2.10 -3.74 21.36
CA ASN A 29 2.73 -4.59 20.36
C ASN A 29 2.66 -3.80 19.04
N ASN A 30 3.81 -3.51 18.44
CA ASN A 30 3.92 -2.86 17.13
C ASN A 30 3.35 -3.79 16.05
N ASN A 31 2.04 -4.03 16.09
CA ASN A 31 1.36 -4.91 15.19
C ASN A 31 1.37 -4.25 13.80
N LEU A 32 1.44 -5.08 12.77
CA LEU A 32 1.52 -4.63 11.39
C LEU A 32 0.33 -3.72 11.04
N SER A 33 -0.86 -4.02 11.56
CA SER A 33 -2.08 -3.25 11.32
C SER A 33 -1.99 -1.80 11.79
N ASP A 34 -1.42 -1.53 12.96
CA ASP A 34 -1.26 -0.18 13.50
C ASP A 34 -0.26 0.63 12.67
N ILE A 35 0.82 -0.01 12.21
CA ILE A 35 1.82 0.60 11.33
C ILE A 35 1.19 0.99 9.99
N ILE A 36 0.47 0.06 9.36
CA ILE A 36 -0.22 0.31 8.08
C ILE A 36 -1.34 1.33 8.24
N GLY A 37 -2.09 1.29 9.34
CA GLY A 37 -3.15 2.26 9.64
C GLY A 37 -2.58 3.68 9.78
N SER A 38 -1.48 3.83 10.51
CA SER A 38 -0.78 5.11 10.67
C SER A 38 -0.24 5.62 9.33
N PHE A 39 0.35 4.74 8.51
CA PHE A 39 0.83 5.07 7.17
C PHE A 39 -0.32 5.56 6.26
N LYS A 40 -1.42 4.80 6.15
CA LYS A 40 -2.58 5.15 5.32
C LYS A 40 -3.18 6.50 5.75
N SER A 41 -3.30 6.73 7.06
CA SER A 41 -3.81 7.98 7.63
C SER A 41 -2.93 9.19 7.28
N ALA A 42 -1.62 9.07 7.51
CA ALA A 42 -0.67 10.14 7.19
C ALA A 42 -0.65 10.46 5.69
N ALA A 43 -0.63 9.43 4.84
CA ALA A 43 -0.66 9.59 3.39
C ALA A 43 -1.97 10.23 2.91
N SER A 44 -3.13 9.79 3.41
CA SER A 44 -4.43 10.39 3.09
C SER A 44 -4.48 11.88 3.45
N LYS A 45 -3.94 12.25 4.62
CA LYS A 45 -3.85 13.66 5.04
C LYS A 45 -2.99 14.48 4.08
N GLN A 46 -1.82 13.97 3.70
CA GLN A 46 -0.94 14.67 2.75
C GLN A 46 -1.58 14.80 1.36
N ILE A 47 -2.20 13.74 0.85
CA ILE A 47 -2.89 13.75 -0.45
C ILE A 47 -4.04 14.77 -0.44
N SER A 48 -4.86 14.77 0.62
CA SER A 48 -5.97 15.72 0.78
C SER A 48 -5.50 17.19 0.85
N GLN A 49 -4.27 17.44 1.28
CA GLN A 49 -3.69 18.79 1.33
C GLN A 49 -3.10 19.21 -0.02
N LEU A 50 -2.58 18.26 -0.80
CA LEU A 50 -1.90 18.52 -2.07
C LEU A 50 -2.88 18.61 -3.25
N ASN A 51 -3.99 17.87 -3.21
CA ASN A 51 -4.90 17.75 -4.33
C ASN A 51 -6.36 17.64 -3.86
N ASN A 52 -7.28 18.34 -4.53
CA ASN A 52 -8.73 18.12 -4.40
C ASN A 52 -9.18 16.84 -5.13
N ILE A 53 -8.39 15.77 -5.04
CA ILE A 53 -8.68 14.50 -5.70
C ILE A 53 -9.38 13.58 -4.72
N SER A 54 -10.51 13.00 -5.14
CA SER A 54 -11.18 11.93 -4.40
C SER A 54 -10.27 10.70 -4.37
N PHE A 55 -9.65 10.45 -3.22
CA PHE A 55 -8.74 9.34 -2.99
C PHE A 55 -9.21 8.52 -1.79
N VAL A 56 -9.29 7.21 -1.97
CA VAL A 56 -9.69 6.27 -0.92
C VAL A 56 -8.79 5.05 -0.96
N TRP A 57 -8.28 4.65 0.21
CA TRP A 57 -7.61 3.37 0.37
C TRP A 57 -8.61 2.22 0.36
N GLN A 58 -8.25 1.09 -0.25
CA GLN A 58 -8.92 -0.17 0.06
C GLN A 58 -8.85 -0.46 1.58
N ARG A 59 -9.95 -0.99 2.15
CA ARG A 59 -10.12 -1.18 3.60
C ARG A 59 -9.00 -2.04 4.20
N SER A 60 -8.63 -3.13 3.53
CA SER A 60 -7.59 -4.06 4.01
C SER A 60 -6.23 -3.81 3.35
N PHE A 61 -5.25 -4.64 3.67
CA PHE A 61 -3.97 -4.74 2.98
C PHE A 61 -3.59 -6.22 2.84
N HIS A 62 -2.72 -6.53 1.88
CA HIS A 62 -2.13 -7.86 1.74
C HIS A 62 -0.73 -7.84 2.34
N ASP A 63 -0.43 -8.82 3.19
CA ASP A 63 0.88 -9.01 3.79
C ASP A 63 1.45 -10.40 3.49
N HIS A 64 2.77 -10.48 3.46
CA HIS A 64 3.51 -11.71 3.23
C HIS A 64 4.81 -11.70 4.04
N ILE A 65 5.01 -12.71 4.90
CA ILE A 65 6.23 -12.85 5.70
C ILE A 65 7.35 -13.41 4.82
N ILE A 66 8.35 -12.58 4.55
CA ILE A 66 9.55 -12.93 3.78
C ILE A 66 10.53 -13.67 4.70
N ARG A 67 10.74 -14.97 4.45
CA ARG A 67 11.56 -15.84 5.32
C ARG A 67 12.93 -16.21 4.74
N THR A 68 13.14 -15.99 3.44
CA THR A 68 14.38 -16.40 2.76
C THR A 68 14.96 -15.26 1.94
N THR A 69 16.28 -15.28 1.77
CA THR A 69 16.99 -14.34 0.90
C THR A 69 16.55 -14.45 -0.56
N HIS A 70 16.23 -15.67 -1.01
CA HIS A 70 15.67 -15.91 -2.34
C HIS A 70 14.29 -15.26 -2.52
N SER A 71 13.37 -15.45 -1.57
CA SER A 71 12.06 -14.78 -1.58
C SER A 71 12.20 -13.26 -1.56
N LEU A 72 13.11 -12.74 -0.73
CA LEU A 72 13.40 -11.30 -0.66
C LEU A 72 13.90 -10.75 -1.99
N LYS A 73 14.79 -11.48 -2.68
CA LYS A 73 15.29 -11.10 -4.00
C LYS A 73 14.15 -11.05 -5.01
N ASN A 74 13.35 -12.10 -5.10
CA ASN A 74 12.24 -12.18 -6.07
C ASN A 74 11.20 -11.08 -5.83
N ILE A 75 10.87 -10.77 -4.57
CA ILE A 75 9.92 -9.70 -4.24
C ILE A 75 10.49 -8.32 -4.61
N ARG A 76 11.79 -8.08 -4.39
CA ARG A 76 12.44 -6.83 -4.81
C ARG A 76 12.40 -6.68 -6.33
N GLU A 77 12.75 -7.73 -7.07
CA GLU A 77 12.68 -7.74 -8.53
C GLU A 77 11.25 -7.48 -9.01
N TYR A 78 10.26 -8.12 -8.41
CA TYR A 78 8.85 -7.86 -8.69
C TYR A 78 8.48 -6.39 -8.46
N ILE A 79 8.79 -5.81 -7.30
CA ILE A 79 8.45 -4.41 -6.99
C ILE A 79 9.07 -3.44 -7.99
N ILE A 80 10.33 -3.68 -8.39
CA ILE A 80 11.04 -2.84 -9.35
C ILE A 80 10.46 -2.97 -10.76
N ASN A 81 10.13 -4.19 -11.19
CA ASN A 81 9.73 -4.47 -12.55
C ASN A 81 8.23 -4.24 -12.81
N ASN A 82 7.37 -4.37 -11.78
CA ASN A 82 5.92 -4.32 -11.96
C ASN A 82 5.38 -3.00 -12.55
N PRO A 83 5.94 -1.82 -12.22
CA PRO A 83 5.55 -0.58 -12.89
C PRO A 83 5.73 -0.64 -14.42
N GLY A 84 6.76 -1.33 -14.92
CA GLY A 84 7.03 -1.48 -16.35
C GLY A 84 6.13 -2.51 -17.05
N THR A 85 5.52 -3.43 -16.29
CA THR A 85 4.58 -4.44 -16.82
C THR A 85 3.11 -4.07 -16.57
N TRP A 86 2.84 -2.88 -16.05
CA TRP A 86 1.51 -2.45 -15.61
C TRP A 86 0.44 -2.49 -16.71
N ASP A 87 0.80 -2.20 -17.96
CA ASP A 87 -0.14 -2.21 -19.08
C ASP A 87 -0.72 -3.61 -19.35
N ASN A 88 -0.02 -4.66 -18.93
CA ASN A 88 -0.46 -6.06 -19.06
C ASN A 88 -1.03 -6.65 -17.76
N ASP A 89 -1.12 -5.85 -16.68
CA ASP A 89 -1.61 -6.31 -15.38
C ASP A 89 -3.13 -6.56 -15.43
N GLU A 90 -3.58 -7.66 -14.85
CA GLU A 90 -5.01 -8.01 -14.82
C GLU A 90 -5.86 -7.05 -13.96
N ASN A 91 -5.22 -6.35 -13.02
CA ASN A 91 -5.85 -5.34 -12.18
C ASN A 91 -5.73 -3.93 -12.78
N ASN A 92 -5.19 -3.81 -14.00
CA ASN A 92 -5.30 -2.59 -14.77
C ASN A 92 -6.77 -2.41 -15.18
N ILE A 93 -7.35 -1.27 -14.81
CA ILE A 93 -8.76 -0.95 -15.05
C ILE A 93 -9.10 -1.01 -16.55
N VAL A 94 -8.13 -0.68 -17.41
CA VAL A 94 -8.27 -0.79 -18.87
C VAL A 94 -8.42 -2.25 -19.32
N ASN A 95 -7.69 -3.18 -18.70
CA ASN A 95 -7.79 -4.62 -19.00
C ASN A 95 -9.03 -5.27 -18.38
N TYR A 96 -9.48 -4.78 -17.22
CA TYR A 96 -10.71 -5.22 -16.57
C TYR A 96 -11.93 -4.99 -17.48
N CYS A 97 -11.92 -3.88 -18.20
CA CYS A 97 -12.92 -3.50 -19.19
C CYS A 97 -12.99 -4.40 -20.42
N ILE A 98 -11.84 -4.80 -20.94
CA ILE A 98 -11.74 -5.58 -22.18
C ILE A 98 -12.22 -7.03 -21.98
N LYS A 99 -12.14 -7.57 -20.75
CA LYS A 99 -12.60 -8.94 -20.42
C LYS A 99 -14.11 -9.05 -20.11
N GLY A 100 -14.93 -8.05 -20.46
CA GLY A 100 -16.39 -8.11 -20.35
C GLY A 100 -16.96 -7.98 -18.93
N LYS A 101 -16.17 -7.46 -17.97
CA LYS A 101 -16.65 -7.07 -16.64
C LYS A 101 -16.92 -5.57 -16.62
N ALA A 102 -18.02 -5.15 -16.00
CA ALA A 102 -18.53 -3.78 -16.02
C ALA A 102 -17.42 -2.74 -15.76
N CYS A 103 -17.20 -1.88 -16.75
CA CYS A 103 -16.31 -0.73 -16.69
C CYS A 103 -16.97 0.40 -15.91
N LEU A 104 -16.32 0.92 -14.87
CA LEU A 104 -16.54 2.30 -14.47
C LEU A 104 -15.62 3.16 -15.34
N ALA A 105 -16.20 3.96 -16.24
CA ALA A 105 -15.44 4.94 -17.00
C ALA A 105 -14.69 5.89 -16.04
N PRO A 106 -13.51 6.44 -16.42
CA PRO A 106 -12.79 7.40 -15.58
C PRO A 106 -13.52 8.74 -15.43
N THR A 107 -14.61 8.93 -16.17
CA THR A 107 -15.46 10.11 -16.13
C THR A 107 -16.79 9.71 -15.53
N GLY A 108 -17.08 10.20 -14.32
CA GLY A 108 -18.32 9.96 -13.60
C GLY A 108 -19.57 10.53 -14.29
N GLN A 109 -19.94 9.98 -15.44
CA GLN A 109 -21.26 10.13 -16.02
C GLN A 109 -21.86 8.76 -16.25
N LEU A 110 -22.89 8.46 -15.46
CA LEU A 110 -23.82 7.36 -15.66
C LEU A 110 -24.58 7.62 -16.97
N GLN A 111 -24.68 6.60 -17.84
CA GLN A 111 -25.83 6.41 -18.72
C GLN A 111 -26.77 5.40 -18.06
#